data_AF-A0A1Q7PFZ6-F1
#
_entry.id   AF-A0A1Q7PFZ6-F1
#
_cell.length_a   1.000
_cell.length_b   1.000
_cell.length_c   1.000
_cell.angle_alpha   90.00
_cell.angle_beta   90.00
_cell.angle_gamma   90.00
#
_symmetry.space_group_name_H-M   'P 1'
#
loop_
_entity.id
_entity.type
_entity.pdbx_description
1 polymer ?
#
loop_
_entity_poly.entity_id
_entity_poly.type
_entity_poly.pdbx_seq_one_letter_code
_entity_poly.pdbx_strand_id
1 'polypeptide(L)'
;MADEEPRKLVQISPKGGAKKDGFNLVTEKVVSVNPEARQLEVELLAYDGKTVLLEVAEEAVAELQKIKPGDGATIRVVEEGGKRIAKSFRIRAKDPNAAKADAMLLDMKDTHWLNRKYAAESLGELKDPRAVGPLVAALTDEVGDVRQRAYDSLIKLGGVSVTSLIPLLVAEEEELRQAVTEIVRKIGKPAVEPLAVALGEADERLKARILKVLDRMGYKPKPT
;
A
#
# COMPACT_ATOMS: atom_id res chain seq x y z
N MET A 1 17.97 16.56 24.04
CA MET A 1 17.21 15.32 23.80
C MET A 1 15.96 15.42 24.64
N ALA A 2 14.85 15.80 24.02
CA ALA A 2 13.58 16.03 24.71
C ALA A 2 12.67 14.84 24.44
N ASP A 3 12.14 14.29 25.53
CA ASP A 3 11.04 13.32 25.61
C ASP A 3 9.85 13.89 24.84
N GLU A 4 9.47 13.28 23.71
CA GLU A 4 8.21 13.60 23.04
C GLU A 4 7.16 12.58 23.48
N GLU A 5 6.31 12.99 24.42
CA GLU A 5 5.11 12.25 24.84
C GLU A 5 4.25 11.85 23.62
N PRO A 6 3.62 10.65 23.62
CA PRO A 6 2.71 10.28 22.54
C PRO A 6 1.49 11.22 22.52
N ARG A 7 1.35 11.92 21.39
CA ARG A 7 0.30 12.90 21.10
C ARG A 7 -1.10 12.32 21.31
N LYS A 8 -1.96 13.10 21.98
CA LYS A 8 -3.36 12.84 22.34
C LYS A 8 -4.15 12.04 21.29
N LEU A 9 -4.93 11.08 21.79
CA LEU A 9 -5.81 10.16 21.06
C LEU A 9 -6.93 10.87 20.29
N VAL A 10 -7.20 10.40 19.07
CA VAL A 10 -8.41 10.74 18.30
C VAL A 10 -9.61 10.02 18.91
N GLN A 11 -10.63 10.81 19.27
CA GLN A 11 -11.86 10.32 19.88
C GLN A 11 -12.79 9.76 18.79
N ILE A 12 -13.03 8.45 18.81
CA ILE A 12 -14.03 7.80 17.95
C ILE A 12 -15.14 7.27 18.87
N SER A 13 -16.21 8.03 19.08
CA SER A 13 -17.38 7.53 19.83
C SER A 13 -18.68 8.13 19.28
N PRO A 14 -19.73 7.32 19.03
CA PRO A 14 -21.09 7.82 18.85
C PRO A 14 -21.63 8.36 20.17
N LYS A 15 -22.50 9.37 20.11
CA LYS A 15 -23.13 9.98 21.29
C LYS A 15 -24.10 9.00 21.97
N GLY A 16 -23.82 8.67 23.23
CA GLY A 16 -24.81 8.22 24.22
C GLY A 16 -24.74 6.74 24.61
N GLY A 17 -24.35 6.48 25.86
CA GLY A 17 -24.37 5.15 26.50
C GLY A 17 -23.31 5.02 27.60
N ALA A 18 -23.66 4.41 28.74
CA ALA A 18 -22.85 4.42 29.96
C ALA A 18 -21.48 3.74 29.83
N LYS A 19 -20.45 4.37 30.42
CA LYS A 19 -19.04 3.96 30.41
C LYS A 19 -18.79 2.64 31.16
N LYS A 20 -18.78 1.51 30.43
CA LYS A 20 -18.06 0.25 30.79
C LYS A 20 -17.52 -0.51 29.56
N ASP A 21 -17.84 -0.05 28.36
CA ASP A 21 -17.74 -0.88 27.17
C ASP A 21 -16.49 -0.52 26.38
N GLY A 22 -15.54 -1.45 26.29
CA GLY A 22 -14.41 -1.35 25.35
C GLY A 22 -14.84 -1.11 23.89
N PHE A 23 -13.89 -1.18 22.97
CA PHE A 23 -14.14 -1.01 21.53
C PHE A 23 -13.69 -2.25 20.74
N ASN A 24 -14.19 -2.36 19.51
CA ASN A 24 -13.70 -3.37 18.57
C ASN A 24 -12.58 -2.74 17.76
N LEU A 25 -11.36 -3.25 17.94
CA LEU A 25 -10.23 -2.92 17.08
C LEU A 25 -10.22 -3.89 15.91
N VAL A 26 -10.30 -3.36 14.69
CA VAL A 26 -10.18 -4.17 13.47
C VAL A 26 -8.78 -3.99 12.91
N THR A 27 -8.11 -5.10 12.66
CA THR A 27 -6.82 -5.15 11.99
C THR A 27 -6.88 -6.12 10.81
N GLU A 28 -6.10 -5.84 9.77
CA GLU A 28 -5.84 -6.78 8.67
C GLU A 28 -4.53 -7.53 8.84
N LYS A 29 -3.70 -7.11 9.81
CA LYS A 29 -2.39 -7.68 10.04
C LYS A 29 -2.03 -7.66 11.52
N VAL A 30 -2.04 -8.85 12.11
CA VAL A 30 -1.31 -9.12 13.36
C VAL A 30 0.18 -9.11 13.06
N VAL A 31 0.93 -8.27 13.76
CA VAL A 31 2.37 -8.08 13.56
C VAL A 31 3.17 -9.12 14.33
N SER A 32 2.84 -9.32 15.60
CA SER A 32 3.49 -10.31 16.46
C SER A 32 2.52 -10.86 17.51
N VAL A 33 2.74 -12.12 17.91
CA VAL A 33 1.93 -12.85 18.90
C VAL A 33 2.87 -13.43 19.93
N ASN A 34 2.68 -13.10 21.21
CA ASN A 34 3.45 -13.67 22.32
C ASN A 34 2.49 -14.19 23.41
N PRO A 35 2.11 -15.48 23.37
CA PRO A 35 1.19 -16.05 24.34
C PRO A 35 1.76 -16.14 25.76
N GLU A 36 3.08 -16.34 25.90
CA GLU A 36 3.75 -16.43 27.21
C GLU A 36 3.74 -15.07 27.94
N ALA A 37 4.04 -13.99 27.22
CA ALA A 37 3.97 -12.63 27.76
C ALA A 37 2.54 -12.06 27.77
N ARG A 38 1.55 -12.79 27.21
CA ARG A 38 0.17 -12.32 26.99
C ARG A 38 0.14 -10.99 26.24
N GLN A 39 0.85 -10.94 25.12
CA GLN A 39 1.00 -9.75 24.30
C GLN A 39 0.65 -10.03 22.84
N LEU A 40 0.04 -9.04 22.21
CA LEU A 40 -0.32 -9.06 20.79
C LEU A 40 -0.04 -7.68 20.19
N GLU A 41 0.71 -7.63 19.10
CA GLU A 41 0.92 -6.40 18.34
C GLU A 41 0.14 -6.44 17.04
N VAL A 42 -0.58 -5.37 16.72
CA VAL A 42 -1.41 -5.29 15.50
C VAL A 42 -1.26 -3.96 14.77
N GLU A 43 -1.45 -3.99 13.46
CA GLU A 43 -1.47 -2.79 12.61
C GLU A 43 -2.83 -2.08 12.67
N LEU A 44 -2.82 -0.75 12.70
CA LEU A 44 -4.00 0.10 12.75
C LEU A 44 -4.43 0.53 11.34
N LEU A 45 -5.61 0.08 10.90
CA LEU A 45 -6.13 0.39 9.56
C LEU A 45 -6.30 1.89 9.28
N ALA A 46 -6.64 2.68 10.30
CA ALA A 46 -6.85 4.12 10.16
C ALA A 46 -5.54 4.92 10.20
N TYR A 47 -4.40 4.28 10.46
CA TYR A 47 -3.12 4.93 10.66
C TYR A 47 -2.02 4.14 9.96
N ASP A 48 -1.80 4.50 8.70
CA ASP A 48 -0.86 3.87 7.77
C ASP A 48 0.45 3.44 8.45
N GLY A 49 0.68 2.13 8.53
CA GLY A 49 1.87 1.50 9.11
C GLY A 49 2.05 1.61 10.63
N LYS A 50 1.14 2.24 11.38
CA LYS A 50 1.24 2.34 12.84
C LYS A 50 0.74 1.06 13.51
N THR A 51 1.47 0.62 14.53
CA THR A 51 1.10 -0.55 15.32
C THR A 51 0.64 -0.17 16.72
N VAL A 52 -0.05 -1.09 17.38
CA VAL A 52 -0.39 -1.00 18.80
C VAL A 52 -0.12 -2.34 19.47
N LEU A 53 0.59 -2.28 20.60
CA LEU A 53 0.75 -3.41 21.50
C LEU A 53 -0.46 -3.48 22.45
N LEU A 54 -1.05 -4.67 22.56
CA LEU A 54 -2.15 -4.99 23.44
C LEU A 54 -1.68 -6.04 24.45
N GLU A 55 -2.02 -5.83 25.72
CA GLU A 55 -2.00 -6.92 26.69
C GLU A 55 -3.20 -7.83 26.43
N VAL A 56 -3.08 -9.11 26.75
CA VAL A 56 -4.12 -10.11 26.50
C VAL A 56 -4.62 -10.63 27.83
N ALA A 57 -5.93 -10.61 28.01
CA ALA A 57 -6.55 -11.14 29.21
C ALA A 57 -6.32 -12.66 29.31
N GLU A 58 -6.23 -13.17 30.53
CA GLU A 58 -5.89 -14.58 30.79
C GLU A 58 -6.89 -15.53 30.11
N GLU A 59 -8.17 -15.18 30.15
CA GLU A 59 -9.26 -15.90 29.49
C GLU A 59 -9.12 -15.97 27.96
N ALA A 60 -8.38 -15.04 27.35
CA ALA A 60 -8.24 -14.91 25.90
C ALA A 60 -6.94 -15.56 25.36
N VAL A 61 -6.06 -16.07 26.22
CA VAL A 61 -4.76 -16.66 25.82
C VAL A 61 -4.95 -17.89 24.92
N ALA A 62 -5.97 -18.72 25.18
CA ALA A 62 -6.27 -19.88 24.34
C ALA A 62 -6.72 -19.50 22.92
N GLU A 63 -7.37 -18.34 22.76
CA GLU A 63 -7.70 -17.78 21.45
C GLU A 63 -6.47 -17.15 20.78
N LEU A 64 -5.63 -16.45 21.55
CA LEU A 64 -4.38 -15.86 21.09
C LEU A 64 -3.44 -16.89 20.44
N GLN A 65 -3.35 -18.11 21.00
CA GLN A 65 -2.54 -19.20 20.43
C GLN A 65 -2.99 -19.64 19.02
N LYS A 66 -4.23 -19.34 18.63
CA LYS A 66 -4.77 -19.68 17.29
C LYS A 66 -4.44 -18.61 16.25
N ILE A 67 -4.03 -17.42 16.69
CA ILE A 67 -3.68 -16.29 15.82
C ILE A 67 -2.24 -16.43 15.37
N LYS A 68 -1.98 -16.17 14.10
CA LYS A 68 -0.64 -16.14 13.51
C LYS A 68 -0.27 -14.72 13.08
N PRO A 69 1.03 -14.35 13.12
CA PRO A 69 1.49 -13.15 12.44
C PRO A 69 1.02 -13.15 10.97
N GLY A 70 0.41 -12.04 10.55
CA GLY A 70 -0.21 -11.87 9.23
C GLY A 70 -1.73 -12.10 9.17
N ASP A 71 -2.35 -12.62 10.23
CA ASP A 71 -3.81 -12.78 10.27
C ASP A 71 -4.53 -11.43 10.40
N GLY A 72 -5.72 -11.33 9.79
CA GLY A 72 -6.68 -10.27 10.11
C GLY A 72 -7.50 -10.66 11.33
N ALA A 73 -7.87 -9.69 12.16
CA ALA A 73 -8.68 -9.96 13.34
C ALA A 73 -9.61 -8.79 13.70
N THR A 74 -10.75 -9.11 14.30
CA THR A 74 -11.50 -8.18 15.14
C THR A 74 -11.22 -8.52 16.59
N ILE A 75 -10.75 -7.54 17.35
CA ILE A 75 -10.28 -7.70 18.72
C ILE A 75 -11.16 -6.85 19.62
N ARG A 76 -11.73 -7.45 20.65
CA ARG A 76 -12.43 -6.70 21.69
C ARG A 76 -11.40 -6.12 22.66
N VAL A 77 -11.22 -4.81 22.68
CA VAL A 77 -10.21 -4.12 23.51
C VAL A 77 -10.91 -3.31 24.60
N VAL A 78 -10.47 -3.45 25.84
CA VAL A 78 -10.89 -2.63 26.99
C VAL A 78 -9.70 -1.83 27.50
N GLU A 79 -9.93 -0.60 27.96
CA GLU A 79 -8.91 0.20 28.61
C GLU A 79 -9.05 0.10 30.14
N GLU A 80 -8.04 -0.45 30.81
CA GLU A 80 -7.99 -0.63 32.27
C GLU A 80 -6.63 -0.13 32.78
N GLY A 81 -6.61 0.81 33.73
CA GLY A 81 -5.36 1.31 34.32
C GLY A 81 -4.38 1.95 33.32
N GLY A 82 -4.89 2.54 32.22
CA GLY A 82 -4.06 3.12 31.15
C GLY A 82 -3.50 2.10 30.15
N LYS A 83 -3.81 0.81 30.33
CA LYS A 83 -3.41 -0.28 29.44
C LYS A 83 -4.56 -0.72 28.56
N ARG A 84 -4.24 -1.20 27.36
CA ARG A 84 -5.20 -1.79 26.42
C ARG A 84 -5.16 -3.30 26.54
N ILE A 85 -6.28 -3.88 26.93
CA ILE A 85 -6.43 -5.31 27.20
C ILE A 85 -7.36 -5.92 26.16
N ALA A 86 -6.86 -6.84 25.35
CA ALA A 86 -7.62 -7.68 24.45
C ALA A 86 -8.37 -8.77 25.26
N LYS A 87 -9.71 -8.76 25.16
CA LYS A 87 -10.60 -9.67 25.88
C LYS A 87 -11.09 -10.85 25.03
N SER A 88 -11.12 -10.71 23.71
CA SER A 88 -11.48 -11.79 22.78
C SER A 88 -11.09 -11.46 21.35
N PHE A 89 -11.02 -12.50 20.52
CA PHE A 89 -10.60 -12.41 19.13
C PHE A 89 -11.59 -13.08 18.19
N ARG A 90 -11.80 -12.46 17.02
CA ARG A 90 -12.44 -13.09 15.87
C ARG A 90 -11.48 -13.02 14.70
N ILE A 91 -10.89 -14.16 14.35
CA ILE A 91 -10.01 -14.28 13.17
C ILE A 91 -10.85 -13.95 11.94
N ARG A 92 -10.34 -13.04 11.11
CA ARG A 92 -10.87 -12.73 9.80
C ARG A 92 -10.03 -13.50 8.79
N ALA A 93 -10.68 -14.18 7.85
CA ALA A 93 -9.95 -14.77 6.73
C ALA A 93 -9.16 -13.66 6.03
N LYS A 94 -7.86 -13.90 5.81
CA LYS A 94 -7.01 -13.00 5.04
C LYS A 94 -7.68 -12.79 3.68
N ASP A 95 -7.81 -11.53 3.25
CA ASP A 95 -8.36 -11.23 1.93
C ASP A 95 -7.60 -12.08 0.89
N PRO A 96 -8.28 -12.98 0.16
CA PRO A 96 -7.61 -13.84 -0.81
C PRO A 96 -6.87 -13.02 -1.87
N ASN A 97 -7.33 -11.81 -2.18
CA ASN A 97 -6.64 -10.91 -3.08
C ASN A 97 -5.36 -10.35 -2.47
N ALA A 98 -5.36 -9.98 -1.19
CA ALA A 98 -4.17 -9.52 -0.48
C ALA A 98 -3.13 -10.65 -0.34
N ALA A 99 -3.57 -11.87 -0.01
CA ALA A 99 -2.70 -13.04 0.03
C ALA A 99 -2.10 -13.38 -1.35
N LYS A 100 -2.92 -13.30 -2.41
CA LYS A 100 -2.44 -13.47 -3.78
C LYS A 100 -1.46 -12.37 -4.18
N ALA A 101 -1.73 -11.12 -3.82
CA ALA A 101 -0.83 -10.01 -4.08
C ALA A 101 0.53 -10.21 -3.38
N ASP A 102 0.55 -10.66 -2.12
CA ASP A 102 1.78 -10.95 -1.40
C ASP A 102 2.64 -12.01 -2.12
N ALA A 103 2.00 -13.09 -2.60
CA ALA A 103 2.69 -14.12 -3.37
C ALA A 103 3.24 -13.58 -4.71
N MET A 104 2.44 -12.81 -5.45
CA MET A 104 2.89 -12.24 -6.73
C MET A 104 4.00 -11.21 -6.53
N LEU A 105 3.98 -10.41 -5.45
CA LEU A 105 5.06 -9.49 -5.12
C LEU A 105 6.39 -10.21 -4.86
N LEU A 106 6.34 -11.42 -4.31
CA LEU A 106 7.52 -12.28 -4.15
C LEU A 106 8.00 -12.79 -5.52
N ASP A 107 7.09 -13.31 -6.34
CA ASP A 107 7.38 -13.90 -7.65
C ASP A 107 7.92 -12.89 -8.67
N MET A 108 7.70 -11.58 -8.48
CA MET A 108 8.35 -10.52 -9.28
C MET A 108 9.89 -10.57 -9.22
N LYS A 109 10.46 -11.25 -8.22
CA LYS A 109 11.91 -11.42 -8.04
C LYS A 109 12.41 -12.82 -8.42
N ASP A 110 11.57 -13.66 -8.99
CA ASP A 110 11.95 -15.03 -9.34
C ASP A 110 12.99 -15.06 -10.48
N THR A 111 13.91 -16.01 -10.39
CA THR A 111 14.92 -16.26 -11.43
C THR A 111 14.31 -16.64 -12.78
N HIS A 112 13.18 -17.33 -12.80
CA HIS A 112 12.51 -17.79 -14.00
C HIS A 112 11.53 -16.73 -14.51
N TRP A 113 11.75 -16.24 -15.72
CA TRP A 113 10.97 -15.16 -16.33
C TRP A 113 9.46 -15.42 -16.40
N LEU A 114 9.04 -16.68 -16.53
CA LEU A 114 7.62 -17.05 -16.58
C LEU A 114 6.89 -16.68 -15.27
N ASN A 115 7.55 -16.84 -14.12
CA ASN A 115 6.99 -16.49 -12.81
C ASN A 115 6.86 -14.97 -12.69
N ARG A 116 7.90 -14.22 -13.09
CA ARG A 116 7.86 -12.74 -13.13
C ARG A 116 6.77 -12.21 -14.05
N LYS A 117 6.61 -12.82 -15.24
CA LYS A 117 5.54 -12.48 -16.19
C LYS A 117 4.15 -12.71 -15.58
N TYR A 118 3.93 -13.88 -14.99
CA TYR A 118 2.66 -14.23 -14.35
C TYR A 118 2.36 -13.33 -13.13
N ALA A 119 3.39 -13.00 -12.36
CA ALA A 119 3.31 -12.07 -11.24
C ALA A 119 2.90 -10.68 -11.70
N ALA A 120 3.58 -10.14 -12.73
CA ALA A 120 3.26 -8.82 -13.28
C ALA A 120 1.80 -8.77 -13.76
N GLU A 121 1.36 -9.79 -14.49
CA GLU A 121 -0.03 -9.95 -14.95
C GLU A 121 -1.01 -9.90 -13.79
N SER A 122 -0.80 -10.77 -12.80
CA SER A 122 -1.72 -10.93 -11.68
C SER A 122 -1.81 -9.68 -10.82
N LEU A 123 -0.69 -8.98 -10.60
CA LEU A 123 -0.67 -7.72 -9.85
C LEU A 123 -1.47 -6.63 -10.56
N GLY A 124 -1.41 -6.55 -11.90
CA GLY A 124 -2.24 -5.64 -12.69
C GLY A 124 -3.75 -5.92 -12.56
N GLU A 125 -4.15 -7.20 -12.51
CA GLU A 125 -5.56 -7.57 -12.30
C GLU A 125 -6.04 -7.28 -10.87
N LEU A 126 -5.18 -7.51 -9.88
CA LEU A 126 -5.49 -7.24 -8.47
C LEU A 126 -5.58 -5.75 -8.16
N LYS A 127 -4.95 -4.90 -9.00
CA LYS A 127 -4.87 -3.44 -8.82
C LYS A 127 -4.33 -3.03 -7.45
N ASP A 128 -3.43 -3.83 -6.89
CA ASP A 128 -2.81 -3.56 -5.60
C ASP A 128 -1.76 -2.43 -5.76
N PRO A 129 -1.91 -1.28 -5.07
CA PRO A 129 -0.97 -0.17 -5.17
C PRO A 129 0.47 -0.54 -4.78
N ARG A 130 0.67 -1.57 -3.94
CA ARG A 130 2.00 -2.08 -3.55
C ARG A 130 2.79 -2.61 -4.76
N ALA A 131 2.09 -2.95 -5.85
CA ALA A 131 2.70 -3.43 -7.08
C ALA A 131 3.37 -2.35 -7.92
N VAL A 132 3.09 -1.05 -7.69
CA VAL A 132 3.61 0.03 -8.54
C VAL A 132 5.14 -0.02 -8.64
N GLY A 133 5.84 -0.08 -7.51
CA GLY A 133 7.31 -0.13 -7.49
C GLY A 133 7.90 -1.34 -8.23
N PRO A 134 7.49 -2.58 -7.88
CA PRO A 134 7.92 -3.78 -8.59
C PRO A 134 7.62 -3.78 -10.09
N LEU A 135 6.44 -3.31 -10.49
CA LEU A 135 6.07 -3.24 -11.91
C LEU A 135 6.87 -2.16 -12.65
N VAL A 136 7.16 -1.02 -12.03
CA VAL A 136 8.05 0.01 -12.60
C VAL A 136 9.45 -0.57 -12.83
N ALA A 137 9.99 -1.32 -11.88
CA ALA A 137 11.30 -1.97 -12.05
C ALA A 137 11.27 -3.02 -13.19
N ALA A 138 10.17 -3.74 -13.36
CA ALA A 138 10.02 -4.72 -14.43
C ALA A 138 9.89 -4.12 -15.85
N LEU A 139 9.78 -2.80 -15.99
CA LEU A 139 9.85 -2.15 -17.30
C LEU A 139 11.22 -2.29 -17.98
N THR A 140 12.27 -2.61 -17.22
CA THR A 140 13.63 -2.87 -17.73
C THR A 140 14.06 -4.33 -17.56
N ASP A 141 13.10 -5.24 -17.34
CA ASP A 141 13.39 -6.68 -17.27
C ASP A 141 14.10 -7.16 -18.54
N GLU A 142 15.02 -8.12 -18.41
CA GLU A 142 15.76 -8.71 -19.53
C GLU A 142 14.82 -9.33 -20.58
N VAL A 143 13.69 -9.88 -20.15
CA VAL A 143 12.71 -10.58 -21.00
C VAL A 143 11.62 -9.63 -21.47
N GLY A 144 11.44 -9.52 -22.79
CA GLY A 144 10.45 -8.63 -23.41
C GLY A 144 9.00 -8.89 -22.98
N ASP A 145 8.62 -10.15 -22.79
CA ASP A 145 7.29 -10.53 -22.30
C ASP A 145 6.99 -9.97 -20.90
N VAL A 146 8.00 -9.95 -20.01
CA VAL A 146 7.87 -9.40 -18.66
C VAL A 146 7.70 -7.88 -18.73
N ARG A 147 8.52 -7.19 -19.55
CA ARG A 147 8.39 -5.75 -19.79
C ARG A 147 7.01 -5.37 -20.30
N GLN A 148 6.49 -6.12 -21.27
CA GLN A 148 5.16 -5.89 -21.85
C GLN A 148 4.06 -6.06 -20.78
N ARG A 149 4.17 -7.09 -19.93
CA ARG A 149 3.17 -7.32 -18.89
C ARG A 149 3.22 -6.27 -17.78
N ALA A 150 4.41 -5.80 -17.44
CA ALA A 150 4.59 -4.67 -16.53
C ALA A 150 3.96 -3.38 -17.08
N TYR A 151 4.20 -3.08 -18.36
CA TYR A 151 3.60 -1.96 -19.08
C TYR A 151 2.07 -1.98 -19.02
N ASP A 152 1.45 -3.12 -19.38
CA ASP A 152 -0.02 -3.25 -19.39
C ASP A 152 -0.60 -3.14 -17.97
N SER A 153 0.11 -3.66 -16.97
CA SER A 153 -0.33 -3.68 -15.57
C SER A 153 -0.28 -2.31 -14.92
N LEU A 154 0.71 -1.48 -15.25
CA LEU A 154 0.78 -0.09 -14.79
C LEU A 154 -0.38 0.76 -15.35
N ILE A 155 -0.78 0.51 -16.60
CA ILE A 155 -1.97 1.15 -17.18
C ILE A 155 -3.24 0.71 -16.44
N LYS A 156 -3.37 -0.57 -16.08
CA LYS A 156 -4.52 -1.11 -15.32
C LYS A 156 -4.61 -0.55 -13.91
N LEU A 157 -3.46 -0.33 -13.25
CA LEU A 157 -3.38 0.38 -11.96
C LEU A 157 -3.84 1.84 -12.09
N GLY A 158 -3.54 2.48 -13.21
CA GLY A 158 -4.02 3.82 -13.52
C GLY A 158 -3.32 4.89 -12.69
N GLY A 159 -4.10 5.86 -12.18
CA GLY A 159 -3.60 7.07 -11.53
C GLY A 159 -2.61 6.84 -10.39
N VAL A 160 -2.78 5.76 -9.61
CA VAL A 160 -1.90 5.44 -8.48
C VAL A 160 -0.45 5.16 -8.89
N SER A 161 -0.20 4.82 -10.17
CA SER A 161 1.15 4.57 -10.69
C SER A 161 1.86 5.83 -11.19
N VAL A 162 1.12 6.91 -11.46
CA VAL A 162 1.64 8.06 -12.23
C VAL A 162 2.77 8.76 -11.48
N THR A 163 2.64 8.99 -10.18
CA THR A 163 3.66 9.67 -9.38
C THR A 163 5.02 8.96 -9.44
N SER A 164 5.03 7.62 -9.40
CA SER A 164 6.26 6.83 -9.52
C SER A 164 6.84 6.80 -10.94
N LEU A 165 6.03 7.09 -11.95
CA LEU A 165 6.44 7.11 -13.36
C LEU A 165 7.03 8.47 -13.79
N ILE A 166 6.65 9.57 -13.15
CA ILE A 166 7.07 10.93 -13.53
C ILE A 166 8.61 11.09 -13.62
N PRO A 167 9.41 10.65 -12.64
CA PRO A 167 10.87 10.77 -12.72
C PRO A 167 11.48 10.06 -13.94
N LEU A 168 10.82 9.02 -14.44
CA LEU A 168 11.29 8.21 -15.56
C LEU A 168 10.99 8.85 -16.92
N LEU A 169 10.24 9.96 -16.98
CA LEU A 169 10.05 10.75 -18.21
C LEU A 169 11.34 11.39 -18.71
N VAL A 170 12.37 11.46 -17.85
CA VAL A 170 13.71 11.96 -18.18
C VAL A 170 14.79 10.89 -18.11
N ALA A 171 14.42 9.61 -17.91
CA ALA A 171 15.35 8.48 -17.88
C ALA A 171 16.33 8.51 -19.07
N GLU A 172 17.56 8.05 -18.86
CA GLU A 172 18.57 8.02 -19.91
C GLU A 172 18.23 6.99 -20.98
N GLU A 173 17.78 5.79 -20.57
CA GLU A 173 17.37 4.76 -21.51
C GLU A 173 16.17 5.22 -22.33
N GLU A 174 16.32 5.23 -23.64
CA GLU A 174 15.29 5.75 -24.54
C GLU A 174 14.03 4.88 -24.53
N GLU A 175 14.21 3.56 -24.51
CA GLU A 175 13.13 2.59 -24.48
C GLU A 175 12.27 2.76 -23.22
N LEU A 176 12.90 2.90 -22.04
CA LEU A 176 12.18 3.13 -20.78
C LEU A 176 11.41 4.44 -20.82
N ARG A 177 12.08 5.52 -21.24
CA ARG A 177 11.47 6.86 -21.35
C ARG A 177 10.27 6.87 -22.30
N GLN A 178 10.35 6.19 -23.44
CA GLN A 178 9.26 6.05 -24.39
C GLN A 178 8.11 5.22 -23.83
N ALA A 179 8.41 4.08 -23.19
CA ALA A 179 7.41 3.23 -22.55
C ALA A 179 6.62 4.00 -21.48
N VAL A 180 7.31 4.68 -20.57
CA VAL A 180 6.72 5.49 -19.50
C VAL A 180 5.84 6.61 -20.08
N THR A 181 6.32 7.31 -21.11
CA THR A 181 5.54 8.34 -21.82
C THR A 181 4.20 7.79 -22.32
N GLU A 182 4.21 6.61 -22.94
CA GLU A 182 2.99 5.99 -23.45
C GLU A 182 2.11 5.41 -22.34
N ILE A 183 2.66 4.88 -21.25
CA ILE A 183 1.88 4.45 -20.08
C ILE A 183 1.10 5.64 -19.53
N VAL A 184 1.79 6.74 -19.22
CA VAL A 184 1.17 7.96 -18.67
C VAL A 184 0.08 8.50 -19.61
N ARG A 185 0.35 8.50 -20.93
CA ARG A 185 -0.64 8.93 -21.93
C ARG A 185 -1.86 8.01 -21.99
N LYS A 186 -1.67 6.68 -21.90
CA LYS A 186 -2.75 5.69 -21.91
C LYS A 186 -3.55 5.65 -20.61
N ILE A 187 -2.94 5.99 -19.48
CA ILE A 187 -3.66 6.20 -18.21
C ILE A 187 -4.68 7.35 -18.38
N GLY A 188 -4.32 8.41 -19.11
CA GLY A 188 -5.25 9.47 -19.49
C GLY A 188 -5.53 10.45 -18.35
N LYS A 189 -6.81 10.86 -18.19
CA LYS A 189 -7.22 11.91 -17.23
C LYS A 189 -6.63 11.77 -15.81
N PRO A 190 -6.55 10.57 -15.19
CA PRO A 190 -5.94 10.39 -13.87
C PRO A 190 -4.47 10.83 -13.78
N ALA A 191 -3.75 10.96 -14.89
CA ALA A 191 -2.38 11.44 -14.91
C ALA A 191 -2.24 12.97 -14.90
N VAL A 192 -3.30 13.72 -15.19
CA VAL A 192 -3.23 15.19 -15.33
C VAL A 192 -2.85 15.87 -14.03
N GLU A 193 -3.51 15.53 -12.91
CA GLU A 193 -3.26 16.16 -11.61
C GLU A 193 -1.82 15.88 -11.12
N PRO A 194 -1.31 14.63 -11.09
CA PRO A 194 0.07 14.37 -10.69
C PRO A 194 1.10 15.07 -11.59
N LEU A 195 0.86 15.14 -12.90
CA LEU A 195 1.73 15.87 -13.83
C LEU A 195 1.71 17.39 -13.58
N ALA A 196 0.54 17.96 -13.30
CA ALA A 196 0.41 19.39 -12.99
C ALA A 196 1.12 19.76 -11.68
N VAL A 197 1.03 18.91 -10.65
CA VAL A 197 1.78 19.08 -9.40
C VAL A 197 3.29 19.02 -9.67
N ALA A 198 3.74 18.01 -10.41
CA ALA A 198 5.16 17.85 -10.72
C ALA A 198 5.74 18.99 -11.57
N LEU A 199 4.95 19.68 -12.39
CA LEU A 199 5.41 20.87 -13.13
C LEU A 199 5.90 22.00 -12.20
N GLY A 200 5.29 22.15 -11.02
CA GLY A 200 5.65 23.20 -10.06
C GLY A 200 7.02 23.00 -9.42
N GLU A 201 7.47 21.75 -9.32
CA GLU A 201 8.71 21.37 -8.62
C GLU A 201 9.83 20.90 -9.57
N ALA A 202 9.51 20.71 -10.86
CA ALA A 202 10.41 20.13 -11.84
C ALA A 202 11.55 21.07 -12.30
N ASP A 203 12.69 20.49 -12.66
CA ASP A 203 13.74 21.17 -13.42
C ASP A 203 13.31 21.39 -14.89
N GLU A 204 14.10 22.14 -15.65
CA GLU A 204 13.78 22.47 -17.05
C GLU A 204 13.64 21.23 -17.95
N ARG A 205 14.42 20.18 -17.69
CA ARG A 205 14.41 18.94 -18.49
C ARG A 205 13.11 18.17 -18.26
N LEU A 206 12.71 18.02 -17.00
CA LEU A 206 11.48 17.33 -16.61
C LEU A 206 10.24 18.15 -16.98
N LYS A 207 10.27 19.48 -16.79
CA LYS A 207 9.20 20.38 -17.27
C LYS A 207 8.93 20.20 -18.77
N ALA A 208 9.97 20.26 -19.60
CA ALA A 208 9.82 20.08 -21.05
C ALA A 208 9.18 18.73 -21.42
N ARG A 209 9.53 17.67 -20.68
CA ARG A 209 8.94 16.33 -20.89
C ARG A 209 7.49 16.26 -20.43
N ILE A 210 7.17 16.76 -19.24
CA ILE A 210 5.80 16.78 -18.73
C ILE A 210 4.89 17.58 -19.65
N LEU A 211 5.30 18.78 -20.10
CA LEU A 211 4.54 19.60 -21.04
C LEU A 211 4.26 18.88 -22.35
N LYS A 212 5.26 18.15 -22.89
CA LYS A 212 5.08 17.34 -24.10
C LYS A 212 4.07 16.21 -23.90
N VAL A 213 4.06 15.57 -22.72
CA VAL A 213 3.07 14.52 -22.39
C VAL A 213 1.67 15.14 -22.31
N LEU A 214 1.51 16.24 -21.60
CA LEU A 214 0.22 16.94 -21.44
C LEU A 214 -0.34 17.44 -22.79
N ASP A 215 0.52 18.00 -23.65
CA ASP A 215 0.14 18.42 -25.00
C ASP A 215 -0.39 17.23 -25.84
N ARG A 216 0.31 16.09 -25.80
CA ARG A 216 -0.14 14.83 -26.44
C ARG A 216 -1.45 14.27 -25.85
N MET A 217 -1.77 14.63 -24.61
CA MET A 217 -3.03 14.28 -23.97
C MET A 217 -4.15 15.29 -24.27
N GLY A 218 -3.85 16.38 -25.01
CA GLY A 218 -4.79 17.46 -25.29
C GLY A 218 -5.03 18.39 -24.09
N TYR A 219 -4.20 18.30 -23.05
CA TYR A 219 -4.28 19.17 -21.87
C TYR A 219 -3.37 20.39 -22.05
N LYS A 220 -3.98 21.58 -21.99
CA LYS A 220 -3.24 22.85 -21.96
C LYS A 220 -3.26 23.38 -20.52
N PRO A 221 -2.11 23.38 -19.80
CA PRO A 221 -2.07 24.02 -18.49
C PRO A 221 -2.46 25.49 -18.62
N LYS A 222 -3.21 26.01 -17.64
CA LYS A 222 -3.51 27.45 -17.61
C LYS A 222 -2.19 28.21 -17.47
N PRO A 223 -1.94 29.27 -18.26
CA PRO A 223 -0.78 30.11 -18.03
C PRO A 223 -0.88 30.70 -16.61
N THR A 224 0.15 30.47 -15.81
CA THR A 224 0.39 31.14 -14.52
C THR A 224 0.76 32.58 -14.74
#